data_AF-P25517-F1
#
_entry.id   AF-P25517-F1
#
_cell.length_a   1.000
_cell.length_b   1.000
_cell.length_c   1.000
_cell.angle_alpha   90.00
_cell.angle_beta   90.00
_cell.angle_gamma   90.00
#
_symmetry.space_group_name_H-M   'P 1'
#
loop_
_entity.id
_entity.type
_entity.pdbx_description
1 polymer ?
#
loop_
_entity_poly.entity_id
_entity_poly.type
_entity_poly.pdbx_seq_one_letter_code
_entity_poly.pdbx_strand_id
1 'polypeptide(L)' 'LKCKKLIPLFSKTCPEGKNLCYKMTMRLAPKVPVKRGCIDVCPKSSFLVKYECCDTDRCN' A
#
# COMPACT_ATOMS: atom_id res chain seq x y z
N LEU A 1 7.57 -9.41 -6.42
CA LEU A 1 7.11 -8.05 -6.07
C LEU A 1 7.75 -7.57 -4.77
N LYS A 2 8.35 -6.38 -4.76
CA LYS A 2 8.83 -5.66 -3.57
C LYS A 2 7.96 -4.43 -3.33
N CYS A 3 7.49 -4.20 -2.11
CA CYS A 3 6.70 -3.02 -1.77
C CYS A 3 7.40 -2.15 -0.72
N LYS A 4 7.15 -0.84 -0.74
CA LYS A 4 7.62 0.07 0.31
C LYS A 4 6.90 -0.23 1.64
N LYS A 5 7.60 0.00 2.74
CA LYS A 5 7.03 0.07 4.11
C LYS A 5 6.54 1.51 4.36
N LEU A 6 6.08 1.80 5.58
CA LEU A 6 5.58 3.12 5.96
C LEU A 6 6.56 4.23 5.58
N ILE A 7 7.81 4.08 6.03
CA ILE A 7 8.94 4.91 5.62
C ILE A 7 9.39 4.42 4.22
N PRO A 8 9.32 5.25 3.18
CA PRO A 8 9.54 4.82 1.79
C PRO A 8 10.97 4.35 1.49
N LEU A 9 11.95 4.69 2.33
CA LEU A 9 13.33 4.20 2.21
C LEU A 9 13.42 2.69 2.45
N PHE A 10 12.50 2.11 3.23
CA PHE A 10 12.49 0.69 3.51
C PHE A 10 11.50 -0.02 2.58
N SER A 11 11.93 -1.16 2.04
CA SER A 11 11.08 -2.06 1.26
C SER A 11 11.07 -3.47 1.86
N LYS A 12 10.09 -4.27 1.46
CA LYS A 12 10.03 -5.71 1.77
C LYS A 12 9.61 -6.48 0.53
N THR A 13 10.12 -7.70 0.40
CA THR A 13 9.62 -8.67 -0.56
C THR A 13 8.24 -9.16 -0.11
N CYS A 14 7.28 -9.25 -1.03
CA CYS A 14 5.97 -9.78 -0.73
C CYS A 14 6.02 -11.30 -0.61
N PRO A 15 5.28 -11.89 0.36
CA PRO A 15 5.13 -13.33 0.44
C PRO A 15 4.31 -13.84 -0.76
N GLU A 16 4.35 -15.15 -1.00
CA GLU A 16 3.47 -15.80 -1.98
C GLU A 16 2.00 -15.45 -1.74
N GLY A 17 1.26 -15.31 -2.84
CA GLY A 17 -0.15 -14.91 -2.86
C GLY A 17 -0.40 -13.41 -2.73
N LYS A 18 0.59 -12.58 -2.36
CA LYS A 18 0.43 -11.11 -2.22
C LYS A 18 1.08 -10.36 -3.38
N ASN A 19 0.39 -10.38 -4.52
CA ASN A 19 0.88 -9.84 -5.78
C ASN A 19 0.57 -8.36 -6.03
N LEU A 20 0.11 -7.63 -5.01
CA LEU A 20 -0.13 -6.18 -5.07
C LEU A 20 0.59 -5.46 -3.94
N CYS A 21 1.06 -4.25 -4.22
CA CYS A 21 1.40 -3.27 -3.22
C CYS A 21 0.19 -2.37 -2.93
N TYR A 22 0.08 -1.87 -1.69
CA TYR A 22 -0.95 -0.88 -1.33
C TYR A 22 -0.39 0.29 -0.52
N LYS A 23 -1.06 1.43 -0.64
CA LYS A 23 -0.89 2.62 0.20
C LYS A 23 -2.26 3.01 0.75
N MET A 24 -2.34 3.11 2.08
CA MET A 24 -3.54 3.51 2.81
C MET A 24 -3.37 4.94 3.32
N THR A 25 -4.33 5.82 3.06
CA THR A 25 -4.37 7.19 3.58
C THR A 25 -5.71 7.47 4.23
N MET A 26 -5.71 8.31 5.27
CA MET A 26 -6.94 8.88 5.81
C MET A 26 -7.37 10.05 4.94
N ARG A 27 -8.66 10.18 4.61
CA ARG A 27 -9.15 11.31 3.80
C ARG A 27 -8.93 12.67 4.47
N LEU A 28 -8.93 12.71 5.80
CA LEU A 28 -8.59 13.90 6.59
C LEU A 28 -7.11 14.31 6.47
N ALA A 29 -6.22 13.37 6.12
CA ALA A 29 -4.78 13.59 6.01
C ALA A 29 -4.22 12.87 4.77
N PRO A 30 -4.61 13.28 3.55
CA PRO A 30 -4.32 12.51 2.33
C PRO A 30 -2.83 12.47 1.97
N LYS A 31 -2.03 13.40 2.50
CA LYS A 31 -0.58 13.50 2.28
C LYS A 31 0.23 12.54 3.17
N VAL A 32 -0.37 12.00 4.23
CA VAL A 32 0.33 11.15 5.21
C VAL A 32 -0.21 9.72 5.08
N PRO A 33 0.51 8.82 4.38
CA PRO A 33 0.13 7.42 4.35
C PRO A 33 0.25 6.83 5.75
N VAL A 34 -0.83 6.22 6.23
CA VAL A 34 -0.86 5.55 7.54
C VAL A 34 -0.33 4.13 7.46
N LYS A 35 -0.36 3.52 6.26
CA LYS A 35 0.12 2.15 6.06
C LYS A 35 0.54 1.90 4.61
N ARG A 36 1.59 1.10 4.46
CA ARG A 36 2.09 0.60 3.18
C ARG A 36 2.49 -0.87 3.31
N GLY A 37 2.27 -1.66 2.27
CA GLY A 37 2.77 -3.03 2.24
C GLY A 37 2.27 -3.83 1.05
N CYS A 38 2.29 -5.16 1.21
CA CYS A 38 1.79 -6.13 0.23
C CYS A 38 0.40 -6.60 0.61
N ILE A 39 -0.44 -6.84 -0.38
CA ILE A 39 -1.78 -7.40 -0.26
C ILE A 39 -2.08 -8.30 -1.46
N ASP A 40 -3.02 -9.21 -1.29
CA ASP A 40 -3.56 -10.12 -2.29
C ASP A 40 -4.68 -9.46 -3.11
N VAL A 41 -5.61 -8.77 -2.43
CA VAL A 41 -6.76 -8.09 -3.05
C VAL A 41 -6.77 -6.62 -2.65
N CYS A 42 -6.98 -5.71 -3.61
CA CYS A 42 -7.05 -4.29 -3.30
C CYS A 42 -8.33 -3.96 -2.51
N PRO A 43 -8.24 -3.43 -1.27
CA PRO A 43 -9.42 -3.11 -0.49
C PRO A 43 -10.22 -1.97 -1.13
N LYS A 44 -11.54 -2.02 -1.01
CA LYS A 44 -12.40 -0.92 -1.44
C LYS A 44 -12.16 0.30 -0.54
N SER A 45 -11.96 1.46 -1.17
CA SER A 45 -11.91 2.73 -0.43
C SER A 45 -13.24 3.01 0.27
N SER A 46 -13.19 3.59 1.46
CA SER A 46 -14.35 3.99 2.25
C SER A 46 -14.48 5.52 2.34
N PHE A 47 -15.45 6.00 3.12
CA PHE A 47 -15.62 7.42 3.38
C PHE A 47 -14.42 8.03 4.12
N LEU A 48 -13.79 7.29 5.03
CA LEU A 48 -12.69 7.79 5.86
C LEU A 48 -11.30 7.41 5.33
N VAL A 49 -11.21 6.31 4.58
CA VAL A 49 -9.93 5.71 4.17
C VAL A 49 -9.88 5.55 2.65
N LYS A 50 -8.75 5.94 2.06
CA LYS A 50 -8.44 5.66 0.66
C LYS A 50 -7.36 4.56 0.58
N TYR A 51 -7.58 3.61 -0.32
CA TYR A 51 -6.60 2.61 -0.71
C TYR A 51 -6.19 2.85 -2.15
N GLU A 52 -4.88 2.88 -2.40
CA GLU A 52 -4.29 2.87 -3.75
C GLU A 52 -3.43 1.62 -3.87
N CYS A 53 -3.68 0.81 -4.89
CA CYS A 53 -2.94 -0.44 -5.15
C CYS A 53 -2.27 -0.41 -6.51
N CYS A 54 -1.18 -1.17 -6.63
CA CYS A 54 -0.37 -1.28 -7.83
C CYS A 54 0.41 -2.62 -7.81
N ASP A 55 0.83 -3.10 -8.97
CA ASP A 55 1.36 -4.45 -9.21
C ASP A 55 2.84 -4.48 -9.64
N THR A 56 3.54 -3.34 -9.50
CA THR A 56 4.95 -3.18 -9.89
C THR A 56 5.87 -2.95 -8.67
N ASP A 57 7.17 -3.21 -8.84
CA ASP A 57 8.12 -3.09 -7.73
C ASP A 57 8.22 -1.65 -7.19
N ARG A 58 8.06 -1.52 -5.87
CA ARG A 58 8.17 -0.29 -5.06
C ARG A 58 7.21 0.83 -5.50
N CYS A 59 6.06 0.47 -6.05
CA CYS A 59 5.09 1.43 -6.57
C CYS A 59 4.28 2.17 -5.47
N ASN A 60 4.06 1.56 -4.30
CA ASN A 60 3.27 2.14 -3.20
C ASN A 60 4.01 3.19 -2.34
#